data_AF-A0A816J766-F1
#
_entry.id   AF-A0A816J766-F1
#
_cell.length_a   1.000
_cell.length_b   1.000
_cell.length_c   1.000
_cell.angle_alpha   90.00
_cell.angle_beta   90.00
_cell.angle_gamma   90.00
#
_symmetry.space_group_name_H-M   'P 1'
#
loop_
_entity.id
_entity.type
_entity.pdbx_description
1 polymer ?
#
loop_
_entity_poly.entity_id
_entity_poly.type
_entity_poly.pdbx_seq_one_letter_code
_entity_poly.pdbx_strand_id
1 'polypeptide(L)'
;MTNLHCLHIGKFTYPRLADFGAAICGANRHQAQEVLEELDVHKHLRLTLELMKKEREISKIRETIAKAIEEKISGEQRRYLLNEQLKAIKKELGVETDDKSALSGEY
;
A
#
# COMPACT_ATOMS: atom_id res chain seq x y z
N MET A 1 -8.53 -7.53 -46.83
CA MET A 1 -7.59 -6.39 -46.79
C MET A 1 -7.67 -5.69 -45.43
N THR A 2 -7.22 -6.34 -44.35
CA THR A 2 -7.07 -5.70 -43.01
C THR A 2 -6.02 -6.46 -42.22
N ASN A 3 -4.76 -6.39 -42.64
CA ASN A 3 -3.62 -6.89 -41.87
C ASN A 3 -2.45 -5.92 -42.08
N LEU A 4 -2.59 -4.69 -41.61
CA LEU A 4 -1.47 -3.74 -41.63
C LEU A 4 -1.59 -2.62 -40.60
N HIS A 5 -1.84 -2.94 -39.33
CA HIS A 5 -1.68 -1.94 -38.27
C HIS A 5 -1.21 -2.51 -36.92
N CYS A 6 -0.22 -3.41 -36.97
CA CYS A 6 0.54 -3.77 -35.78
C CYS A 6 2.03 -3.75 -36.11
N LEU A 7 2.57 -2.55 -36.41
CA LEU A 7 4.01 -2.36 -36.45
C LEU A 7 4.50 -2.32 -35.00
N HIS A 8 5.24 -3.37 -34.65
CA HIS A 8 5.63 -3.74 -33.31
C HIS A 8 6.70 -2.80 -32.75
N ILE A 9 6.39 -2.08 -31.66
CA ILE A 9 7.39 -1.87 -30.60
C ILE A 9 7.37 -3.14 -29.77
N GLY A 10 8.25 -4.09 -30.13
CA GLY A 10 8.56 -5.34 -29.42
C GLY A 10 7.38 -6.12 -28.81
N LYS A 11 6.84 -7.14 -29.51
CA LYS A 11 5.93 -8.20 -28.98
C LYS A 11 4.75 -7.79 -28.05
N PHE A 12 4.43 -6.51 -27.87
CA PHE A 12 3.26 -6.04 -27.12
C PHE A 12 2.08 -5.83 -28.09
N THR A 13 1.28 -6.86 -28.28
CA THR A 13 -0.03 -6.76 -28.95
C THR A 13 -1.10 -6.37 -27.94
N TYR A 14 -2.19 -5.73 -28.39
CA TYR A 14 -3.28 -5.28 -27.51
C TYR A 14 -3.87 -6.38 -26.60
N PRO A 15 -4.10 -7.62 -27.08
CA PRO A 15 -4.54 -8.72 -26.20
C PRO A 15 -3.50 -9.04 -25.12
N ARG A 16 -2.21 -9.11 -25.49
CA ARG A 16 -1.14 -9.38 -24.52
C ARG A 16 -1.01 -8.29 -23.46
N LEU A 17 -1.29 -7.04 -23.82
CA LEU A 17 -1.32 -5.93 -22.86
C LEU A 17 -2.47 -6.09 -21.87
N ALA A 18 -3.63 -6.52 -22.35
CA ALA A 18 -4.81 -6.74 -21.52
C ALA A 18 -4.62 -7.95 -20.57
N ASP A 19 -4.06 -9.05 -21.06
CA ASP A 19 -3.69 -10.23 -20.26
C ASP A 19 -2.67 -9.85 -19.17
N PHE A 20 -1.62 -9.10 -19.56
CA PHE A 20 -0.59 -8.65 -18.65
C PHE A 20 -1.14 -7.73 -17.57
N GLY A 21 -2.00 -6.79 -17.94
CA GLY A 21 -2.70 -5.93 -16.99
C GLY A 21 -3.48 -6.77 -15.99
N ALA A 22 -4.35 -7.67 -16.44
CA ALA A 22 -5.18 -8.49 -15.56
C ALA A 22 -4.36 -9.38 -14.61
N ALA A 23 -3.24 -9.93 -15.08
CA ALA A 23 -2.33 -10.74 -14.27
C ALA A 23 -1.68 -9.95 -13.12
N ILE A 24 -1.40 -8.66 -13.30
CA ILE A 24 -0.77 -7.82 -12.28
C ILE A 24 -1.81 -7.23 -11.31
N CYS A 25 -3.06 -7.06 -11.74
CA CYS A 25 -4.10 -6.37 -10.98
C CYS A 25 -4.69 -7.15 -9.80
N GLY A 26 -4.09 -8.28 -9.38
CA GLY A 26 -4.65 -9.11 -8.32
C GLY A 26 -6.09 -9.58 -8.62
N ALA A 27 -6.44 -9.71 -9.91
CA ALA A 27 -7.77 -10.11 -10.34
C ALA A 27 -8.14 -11.47 -9.73
N ASN A 28 -9.36 -11.60 -9.23
CA ASN A 28 -9.82 -12.89 -8.72
C ASN A 28 -10.00 -13.89 -9.88
N ARG A 29 -10.11 -15.18 -9.58
CA ARG A 29 -10.20 -16.23 -10.59
C ARG A 29 -11.33 -15.99 -11.61
N HIS A 30 -12.48 -15.49 -11.16
CA HIS A 30 -13.63 -15.24 -12.04
C HIS A 30 -13.36 -14.06 -12.97
N GLN A 31 -12.80 -12.97 -12.45
CA GLN A 31 -12.43 -11.78 -13.23
C GLN A 31 -11.33 -12.08 -14.24
N ALA A 32 -10.33 -12.87 -13.84
CA ALA A 32 -9.27 -13.31 -14.74
C ALA A 32 -9.82 -14.17 -15.88
N GLN A 33 -10.79 -15.06 -15.58
CA GLN A 33 -11.45 -15.87 -16.60
C GLN A 33 -12.30 -15.02 -17.56
N GLU A 34 -13.06 -14.05 -17.04
CA GLU A 34 -13.89 -13.13 -17.83
C GLU A 34 -13.04 -12.33 -18.83
N VAL A 35 -11.85 -11.89 -18.41
CA VAL A 35 -10.87 -11.22 -19.27
C VAL A 35 -10.34 -12.17 -20.36
N LEU A 36 -9.95 -13.39 -20.01
CA LEU A 36 -9.38 -14.38 -20.94
C LEU A 36 -10.38 -14.89 -21.99
N GLU A 37 -11.68 -14.94 -21.65
CA GLU A 37 -12.74 -15.41 -22.54
C GLU A 37 -13.23 -14.34 -23.53
N GLU A 38 -12.88 -13.06 -23.32
CA GLU A 38 -13.32 -11.97 -24.19
C GLU A 38 -12.49 -11.89 -25.47
N LEU A 39 -13.16 -12.17 -26.60
CA LEU A 39 -12.55 -12.21 -27.93
C LEU A 39 -12.47 -10.83 -28.59
N ASP A 40 -13.31 -9.88 -28.17
CA ASP A 40 -13.24 -8.49 -28.63
C ASP A 40 -12.14 -7.74 -27.87
N VAL A 41 -11.07 -7.38 -28.57
CA VAL A 41 -9.91 -6.67 -28.02
C VAL A 41 -10.31 -5.37 -27.28
N HIS A 42 -11.32 -4.65 -27.75
CA HIS A 42 -11.74 -3.41 -27.10
C HIS A 42 -12.48 -3.67 -25.79
N LYS A 43 -13.28 -4.74 -25.72
CA LYS A 43 -13.94 -5.15 -24.47
C LYS A 43 -12.95 -5.73 -23.48
N HIS A 44 -12.04 -6.56 -23.97
CA HIS A 44 -10.97 -7.15 -23.18
C HIS A 44 -10.12 -6.04 -22.51
N LEU A 45 -9.64 -5.05 -23.28
CA LEU A 45 -8.91 -3.91 -22.72
C LEU A 45 -9.73 -3.11 -21.69
N ARG A 46 -11.06 -3.00 -21.87
CA ARG A 46 -11.95 -2.28 -20.96
C ARG A 46 -12.10 -3.01 -19.63
N LEU A 47 -12.29 -4.32 -19.66
CA LEU A 47 -12.36 -5.18 -18.47
C LEU A 47 -11.05 -5.08 -17.67
N THR A 48 -9.91 -5.22 -18.35
CA THR A 48 -8.59 -5.05 -17.70
C THR A 48 -8.42 -3.66 -17.10
N LEU A 49 -8.83 -2.60 -17.81
CA LEU A 49 -8.74 -1.23 -17.30
C LEU A 49 -9.56 -1.02 -16.03
N GLU A 50 -10.74 -1.65 -15.92
CA GLU A 50 -11.55 -1.58 -14.71
C GLU A 50 -10.88 -2.27 -13.52
N LEU A 51 -10.25 -3.43 -13.74
CA LEU A 51 -9.45 -4.12 -12.73
C LEU A 51 -8.27 -3.25 -12.27
N MET A 52 -7.54 -2.64 -13.21
CA MET A 52 -6.44 -1.73 -12.91
C MET A 52 -6.89 -0.53 -12.08
N LYS A 53 -8.04 0.06 -12.39
CA LYS A 53 -8.58 1.18 -11.62
C LYS A 53 -8.88 0.78 -10.17
N LYS A 54 -9.48 -0.40 -9.97
CA LYS A 54 -9.76 -0.93 -8.63
C LYS A 54 -8.48 -1.15 -7.85
N GLU A 55 -7.47 -1.81 -8.43
CA GLU A 55 -6.20 -2.06 -7.75
C GLU A 55 -5.44 -0.76 -7.43
N ARG A 56 -5.53 0.26 -8.30
CA ARG A 56 -4.97 1.58 -8.02
C ARG A 56 -5.57 2.23 -6.77
N GLU A 57 -6.90 2.18 -6.62
CA GLU A 57 -7.54 2.77 -5.44
C GLU A 57 -7.19 2.00 -4.17
N ILE A 58 -7.15 0.66 -4.24
CA ILE A 58 -6.70 -0.19 -3.12
C ILE A 58 -5.25 0.15 -2.73
N SER A 59 -4.37 0.32 -3.72
CA SER A 59 -2.96 0.66 -3.49
C SER A 59 -2.79 2.01 -2.80
N LYS A 60 -3.56 3.04 -3.18
CA LYS A 60 -3.55 4.34 -2.50
C LYS A 60 -3.96 4.24 -1.03
N ILE A 61 -4.98 3.42 -0.75
CA ILE A 61 -5.44 3.19 0.63
C ILE A 61 -4.34 2.50 1.43
N ARG A 62 -3.72 1.44 0.89
CA ARG A 62 -2.59 0.74 1.53
C ARG A 62 -1.43 1.69 1.81
N GLU A 63 -1.07 2.55 0.85
CA GLU A 63 -0.02 3.55 1.02
C GLU A 63 -0.34 4.54 2.15
N THR A 64 -1.59 5.03 2.19
CA THR A 64 -2.04 5.96 3.23
C THR A 64 -1.98 5.32 4.61
N ILE A 65 -2.42 4.06 4.75
CA ILE A 65 -2.34 3.30 5.99
C ILE A 65 -0.89 3.09 6.41
N ALA A 66 -0.01 2.71 5.48
CA ALA A 66 1.40 2.51 5.76
C ALA A 66 2.07 3.78 6.29
N LYS A 67 1.82 4.94 5.66
CA LYS A 67 2.31 6.24 6.12
C LYS A 67 1.81 6.59 7.53
N ALA A 68 0.52 6.41 7.79
CA ALA A 68 -0.05 6.70 9.10
C ALA A 68 0.56 5.81 10.22
N ILE A 69 0.85 4.55 9.92
CA ILE A 69 1.52 3.63 10.84
C ILE A 69 2.96 4.08 11.09
N GLU A 70 3.70 4.42 10.04
CA GLU A 70 5.09 4.87 10.13
C GLU A 70 5.23 6.16 10.96
N GLU A 71 4.37 7.14 10.72
CA GLU A 71 4.33 8.39 11.50
C GLU A 71 4.07 8.14 12.99
N LYS A 72 3.13 7.24 13.30
CA LYS A 72 2.80 6.87 14.68
C LYS A 72 3.99 6.18 15.37
N ILE A 73 4.61 5.20 14.72
CA ILE A 73 5.78 4.48 15.25
C ILE A 73 6.95 5.44 15.47
N SER A 74 7.23 6.31 14.50
CA SER A 74 8.31 7.31 14.61
C SER A 74 8.09 8.24 15.81
N GLY A 75 6.85 8.71 16.01
CA GLY A 75 6.49 9.53 17.16
C GLY A 75 6.66 8.81 18.50
N GLU A 76 6.20 7.57 18.60
CA GLU A 76 6.33 6.74 19.80
C GLU A 76 7.80 6.43 20.13
N GLN A 77 8.60 6.04 19.13
CA GLN A 77 10.04 5.79 19.28
C GLN A 77 10.79 7.04 19.74
N ARG A 78 10.48 8.21 19.15
CA ARG A 78 11.07 9.48 19.57
C ARG A 78 10.75 9.79 21.03
N ARG A 79 9.49 9.66 21.44
CA ARG A 79 9.06 9.90 22.83
C ARG A 79 9.74 8.94 23.80
N TYR A 80 9.83 7.66 23.43
CA TYR A 80 10.51 6.65 24.23
C TYR A 80 11.98 7.02 24.45
N LEU A 81 12.70 7.35 23.38
CA LEU A 81 14.12 7.72 23.44
C LEU A 81 14.34 8.96 24.33
N LEU A 82 13.53 10.00 24.16
CA LEU A 82 13.63 11.22 24.97
C LEU A 82 13.37 10.96 26.46
N ASN A 83 12.41 10.08 26.79
CA ASN A 83 12.14 9.69 28.16
C ASN A 83 13.31 8.92 28.79
N GLU A 84 13.93 8.00 28.04
CA GLU A 84 15.11 7.29 28.52
C GLU A 84 16.30 8.23 28.73
N GLN A 85 16.51 9.20 27.83
CA GLN A 85 17.52 10.24 28.01
C GLN A 85 17.24 11.10 29.26
N LEU A 86 15.99 11.50 29.49
CA LEU A 86 15.60 12.25 30.68
C LEU A 86 15.83 11.45 31.97
N LYS A 87 15.51 10.15 31.98
CA LYS A 87 15.79 9.27 33.13
C LYS A 87 17.30 9.17 33.41
N ALA A 88 18.11 9.04 32.36
CA ALA A 88 19.57 9.00 32.50
C ALA A 88 20.11 10.31 33.12
N ILE A 89 19.66 11.47 32.63
CA ILE A 89 20.04 12.79 33.17
C ILE A 89 19.62 12.93 34.64
N LYS A 90 18.36 12.58 34.98
CA LYS A 90 17.88 12.64 36.37
C LYS A 90 18.73 11.78 37.32
N LYS A 91 19.12 10.59 36.87
CA LYS A 91 20.00 9.69 37.61
C LYS A 91 21.41 10.25 37.78
N GLU A 92 21.99 10.85 36.73
CA GLU A 92 23.30 11.51 36.81
C GLU A 92 23.30 12.73 37.74
N LEU A 93 22.20 13.50 37.76
CA LEU A 93 22.04 14.66 38.63
C LEU A 93 21.73 14.30 40.10
N GLY A 94 21.64 13.01 40.44
CA GLY A 94 21.34 12.55 41.80
C GLY A 94 19.91 12.85 42.27
N VAL A 95 19.01 13.19 41.33
CA VAL A 95 17.59 13.39 41.61
C VAL A 95 16.90 12.05 41.40
N GLU A 96 17.06 11.14 42.36
CA GLU A 96 16.21 9.94 42.42
C GLU A 96 14.78 10.42 42.71
N THR A 97 13.96 10.51 41.67
CA THR A 97 12.58 10.97 41.80
C THR A 97 11.78 9.98 42.62
N ASP A 98 11.35 10.43 43.79
CA ASP A 98 10.31 9.87 44.66
C ASP A 98 8.93 9.95 43.95
N ASP A 99 8.80 9.32 42.78
CA ASP A 99 7.60 9.34 41.93
C ASP A 99 6.70 8.12 42.22
N LYS A 100 6.56 7.73 43.50
CA LYS A 100 5.57 6.71 43.93
C LYS A 100 4.32 7.30 44.59
N SER A 101 4.19 8.63 44.69
CA SER A 101 3.17 9.27 45.53
C SER A 101 2.03 10.00 44.80
N ALA A 102 1.89 9.93 43.46
CA ALA A 102 0.93 10.81 42.77
C ALA A 102 0.01 10.19 41.69
N LEU A 103 -0.31 8.88 41.73
CA LEU A 103 -1.41 8.32 40.90
C LEU A 103 -2.28 7.30 41.65
N SER A 104 -2.54 7.54 42.94
CA SER A 104 -3.74 7.04 43.61
C SER A 104 -4.69 8.21 43.85
N GLY A 105 -5.58 8.44 42.89
CA GLY A 105 -6.65 9.43 42.93
C GLY A 105 -7.08 9.75 41.52
N GLU A 106 -8.32 9.65 41.10
CA GLU A 106 -9.59 9.25 41.71
C GLU A 106 -10.54 9.06 40.50
N TYR A 107 -11.41 8.05 40.55
CA TYR A 107 -12.57 7.77 39.68
C TYR A 107 -12.39 7.56 38.17
#